data_AF-A0A8D2L8R0-F1
#
_entry.id   AF-A0A8D2L8R0-F1
#
_cell.length_a   1.000
_cell.length_b   1.000
_cell.length_c   1.000
_cell.angle_alpha   90.00
_cell.angle_beta   90.00
_cell.angle_gamma   90.00
#
_symmetry.space_group_name_H-M   'P 1'
#
loop_
_entity.id
_entity.type
_entity.pdbx_description
1 polymer ?
#
loop_
_entity_poly.entity_id
_entity_poly.type
_entity_poly.pdbx_seq_one_letter_code
_entity_poly.pdbx_strand_id
1 'polypeptide(L)'
;MACMEFEMGKKKCERYWVEVDETPIQLGPFSIFCEAEEKRSDYVIRTLKEIRTVYHFHYKKWPDHDVPSSINPILQLIIEMRCYQAHYDVPICVHCR
;
A
#
# COMPACT_ATOMS: atom_id res chain seq x y z
N MET A 1 -0.96 3.67 -0.63
CA MET A 1 -2.35 3.48 -1.10
C MET A 1 -3.30 3.73 0.04
N ALA A 2 -4.27 4.64 -0.13
CA ALA A 2 -5.20 5.08 0.92
C ALA A 2 -6.68 4.87 0.55
N CYS A 3 -6.97 3.85 -0.26
CA CYS A 3 -8.33 3.39 -0.57
C CYS A 3 -8.31 1.87 -0.71
N MET A 4 -9.49 1.24 -0.62
CA MET A 4 -9.64 -0.18 -0.97
C MET A 4 -9.67 -0.37 -2.49
N GLU A 5 -9.44 -1.59 -2.98
CA GLU A 5 -9.60 -1.91 -4.41
C GLU A 5 -11.05 -1.71 -4.86
N PHE A 6 -12.00 -2.09 -4.00
CA PHE A 6 -13.43 -1.91 -4.18
C PHE A 6 -14.03 -1.26 -2.94
N GLU A 7 -14.88 -0.26 -3.15
CA GLU A 7 -15.64 0.43 -2.10
C GLU A 7 -17.09 0.55 -2.55
N MET A 8 -18.03 0.15 -1.70
CA MET A 8 -19.48 0.16 -2.00
C MET A 8 -19.83 -0.49 -3.36
N GLY A 9 -19.12 -1.56 -3.74
CA GLY A 9 -19.31 -2.28 -5.00
C GLY A 9 -18.73 -1.60 -6.25
N LYS A 10 -18.07 -0.44 -6.10
CA LYS A 10 -17.40 0.26 -7.19
C LYS A 10 -15.90 0.03 -7.15
N LYS A 11 -15.29 -0.22 -8.31
CA LYS A 11 -13.84 -0.37 -8.44
C LYS A 11 -13.16 1.00 -8.29
N LYS A 12 -12.30 1.12 -7.29
CA LYS A 12 -11.56 2.33 -6.96
C LYS A 12 -10.11 2.27 -7.44
N CYS A 13 -9.47 1.10 -7.41
CA CYS A 13 -8.10 0.97 -7.88
C CYS A 13 -7.97 -0.25 -8.80
N GLU A 14 -7.18 -0.12 -9.86
CA GLU A 14 -6.67 -1.31 -10.55
C GLU A 14 -5.61 -1.95 -9.69
N ARG A 15 -5.63 -3.28 -9.60
CA ARG A 15 -4.67 -3.99 -8.75
C ARG A 15 -3.32 -4.10 -9.45
N TYR A 16 -2.33 -3.38 -8.93
CA TYR A 16 -0.94 -3.36 -9.43
C TYR A 16 0.04 -4.07 -8.48
N TRP A 17 -0.45 -4.69 -7.41
CA TRP A 17 0.33 -5.47 -6.46
C TRP A 17 -0.13 -6.92 -6.44
N VAL A 18 0.66 -7.76 -5.78
CA VAL A 18 0.38 -9.18 -5.53
C VAL A 18 0.55 -9.45 -4.04
N GLU A 19 -0.13 -10.46 -3.51
CA GLU A 19 -0.02 -10.90 -2.12
C GLU A 19 1.04 -12.00 -1.99
N VAL A 20 1.41 -12.34 -0.75
CA VAL A 20 2.35 -13.46 -0.51
C VAL A 20 1.70 -14.76 -0.99
N ASP A 21 2.51 -15.69 -1.52
CA ASP A 21 2.10 -16.99 -2.07
C ASP A 21 1.26 -16.96 -3.36
N GLU A 22 0.93 -15.77 -3.87
CA GLU A 22 0.31 -15.64 -5.20
C GLU A 22 1.36 -15.65 -6.32
N THR A 23 0.94 -16.06 -7.52
CA THR A 23 1.80 -16.03 -8.70
C THR A 23 2.22 -14.60 -9.03
N PRO A 24 3.50 -14.34 -9.37
CA PRO A 24 3.95 -13.02 -9.81
C PRO A 24 3.07 -12.43 -10.91
N ILE A 25 2.75 -11.15 -10.82
CA ILE A 25 1.95 -10.45 -11.81
C ILE A 25 2.86 -9.84 -12.88
N GLN A 26 2.51 -10.04 -14.15
CA GLN A 26 3.20 -9.43 -15.28
C GLN A 26 2.44 -8.17 -15.72
N LEU A 27 3.08 -7.00 -15.61
CA LEU A 27 2.55 -5.70 -16.03
C LEU A 27 3.48 -5.10 -17.08
N GLY A 28 3.21 -5.39 -18.36
CA GLY A 28 4.09 -4.98 -19.45
C GLY A 28 5.50 -5.60 -19.27
N PRO A 29 6.58 -4.79 -19.22
CA PRO A 29 7.94 -5.30 -19.01
C PRO A 29 8.24 -5.69 -17.55
N PHE A 30 7.34 -5.40 -16.60
CA PHE A 30 7.60 -5.60 -15.17
C PHE A 30 7.02 -6.93 -14.68
N SER A 31 7.79 -7.68 -13.90
CA SER A 31 7.36 -8.90 -13.20
C SER A 31 7.41 -8.68 -11.69
N ILE A 32 6.26 -8.51 -11.05
CA ILE A 32 6.16 -8.10 -9.65
C ILE A 32 5.77 -9.31 -8.81
N PHE A 33 6.53 -9.59 -7.75
CA PHE A 33 6.18 -10.57 -6.72
C PHE A 33 6.19 -9.94 -5.31
N CYS A 34 5.55 -10.60 -4.35
CA CYS A 34 5.49 -10.16 -2.96
C CYS A 34 6.39 -11.07 -2.11
N GLU A 35 7.45 -10.51 -1.54
CA GLU A 35 8.38 -11.23 -0.68
C GLU A 35 7.86 -11.40 0.74
N ALA A 36 7.16 -10.38 1.25
CA ALA A 36 6.62 -10.39 2.61
C ALA A 36 5.39 -9.49 2.75
N GLU A 37 4.51 -9.86 3.68
CA GLU A 37 3.37 -9.06 4.09
C GLU A 37 3.34 -8.92 5.61
N GLU A 38 3.34 -7.68 6.08
CA GLU A 38 3.22 -7.34 7.48
C GLU A 38 1.86 -6.67 7.74
N LYS A 39 1.02 -7.34 8.54
CA LYS A 39 -0.32 -6.86 8.89
C LYS A 39 -0.25 -6.02 10.16
N ARG A 40 -0.76 -4.79 10.08
CA ARG A 40 -1.08 -3.93 11.23
C ARG A 40 -2.61 -3.88 11.37
N SER A 41 -3.10 -3.19 12.40
CA SER A 41 -4.54 -3.10 12.69
C SER A 41 -5.35 -2.44 11.58
N ASP A 42 -4.79 -1.43 10.90
CA ASP A 42 -5.52 -0.55 9.96
C ASP A 42 -4.88 -0.47 8.56
N TYR A 43 -3.66 -0.99 8.42
CA TYR A 43 -2.92 -1.02 7.17
C TYR A 43 -2.08 -2.28 7.06
N VAL A 44 -1.65 -2.56 5.84
CA VAL A 44 -0.75 -3.66 5.51
C VAL A 44 0.47 -3.10 4.80
N ILE A 45 1.65 -3.58 5.16
CA ILE A 45 2.90 -3.25 4.50
C ILE A 45 3.31 -4.47 3.68
N ARG A 46 3.56 -4.26 2.38
CA ARG A 46 4.05 -5.32 1.49
C ARG A 46 5.46 -4.99 1.01
N THR A 47 6.33 -5.97 1.04
CA THR A 47 7.65 -5.90 0.41
C THR A 47 7.53 -6.46 -1.00
N LEU A 48 7.33 -5.57 -1.97
CA LEU A 48 7.21 -5.93 -3.38
C LEU A 48 8.60 -5.95 -4.02
N LYS A 49 8.82 -6.92 -4.91
CA LYS A 49 10.09 -7.13 -5.62
C LYS A 49 9.86 -7.20 -7.12
N GLU A 50 10.75 -6.53 -7.83
CA GLU A 50 11.04 -6.74 -9.25
C GLU A 50 12.58 -6.79 -9.34
N ILE A 51 13.23 -5.80 -9.97
CA ILE A 51 14.68 -5.55 -9.85
C ILE A 51 14.98 -4.75 -8.58
N ARG A 52 14.01 -3.95 -8.11
CA ARG A 52 14.10 -3.14 -6.89
C ARG A 52 13.10 -3.62 -5.85
N THR A 53 13.36 -3.26 -4.60
CA THR A 53 12.41 -3.41 -3.50
C THR A 53 11.53 -2.16 -3.40
N VAL A 54 10.22 -2.37 -3.31
CA VAL A 54 9.23 -1.32 -3.06
C VAL A 54 8.42 -1.69 -1.81
N TYR A 55 8.41 -0.79 -0.83
CA TYR A 55 7.57 -0.92 0.34
C TYR A 55 6.20 -0.30 0.08
N HIS A 56 5.19 -1.15 -0.05
CA HIS A 56 3.84 -0.74 -0.38
C HIS A 56 2.97 -0.70 0.88
N PHE A 57 2.73 0.51 1.39
CA PHE A 57 1.81 0.77 2.50
C PHE A 57 0.37 0.92 1.97
N HIS A 58 -0.53 0.06 2.44
CA HIS A 58 -1.93 0.02 2.03
C HIS A 58 -2.84 0.20 3.26
N TYR A 59 -3.37 1.40 3.45
CA TYR A 59 -4.32 1.72 4.50
C TYR A 59 -5.74 1.30 4.09
N LYS A 60 -6.35 0.40 4.86
CA LYS A 60 -7.58 -0.32 4.48
C LYS A 60 -8.84 0.20 5.17
N LYS A 61 -8.70 1.10 6.16
CA LYS A 61 -9.82 1.61 6.95
C LYS A 61 -10.10 3.09 6.72
N TRP A 62 -9.73 3.63 5.56
CA TRP A 62 -10.15 4.97 5.18
C TRP A 62 -11.52 4.88 4.49
N PRO A 63 -12.59 5.43 5.07
CA PRO A 63 -13.91 5.40 4.45
C PRO A 63 -13.97 6.35 3.25
N ASP A 64 -14.62 5.92 2.17
CA ASP A 64 -14.89 6.77 1.01
C ASP A 64 -15.75 7.98 1.43
N HIS A 65 -15.30 9.18 1.08
CA HIS A 65 -15.97 10.45 1.42
C HIS A 65 -16.14 10.76 2.91
N ASP A 66 -15.39 10.12 3.81
CA ASP A 66 -15.39 10.42 5.25
C ASP A 66 -13.98 10.33 5.84
N VAL A 67 -13.83 10.59 7.13
CA VAL A 67 -12.56 10.48 7.86
C VAL A 67 -12.56 9.27 8.79
N PRO A 68 -11.40 8.61 9.02
CA PRO A 68 -11.31 7.57 10.05
C PRO A 68 -11.73 8.10 11.43
N SER A 69 -12.37 7.24 12.22
CA SER A 69 -12.85 7.57 13.58
C SER A 69 -11.73 7.93 14.57
N SER A 70 -10.48 7.63 14.23
CA SER A 70 -9.29 7.98 14.99
C SER A 70 -8.15 8.38 14.06
N ILE A 71 -7.40 9.41 14.47
CA ILE A 71 -6.21 9.90 13.74
C ILE A 71 -4.96 9.05 14.03
N ASN A 72 -4.94 8.31 15.13
CA ASN A 72 -3.75 7.59 15.60
C ASN A 72 -3.20 6.58 14.57
N PRO A 73 -4.03 5.78 13.88
CA PRO A 73 -3.52 4.84 12.88
C PRO A 73 -2.85 5.53 11.68
N ILE A 74 -3.33 6.72 11.29
CA ILE A 74 -2.73 7.50 10.21
C ILE A 74 -1.35 8.00 10.63
N LEU A 75 -1.23 8.53 11.86
CA LEU A 75 0.05 8.98 12.40
C LEU A 75 1.05 7.82 12.50
N GLN A 76 0.60 6.65 12.97
CA GLN A 76 1.42 5.44 13.02
C GLN A 76 1.91 5.03 11.63
N LEU A 77 1.04 5.03 10.62
CA LEU A 77 1.43 4.75 9.24
C LEU A 77 2.50 5.72 8.74
N ILE A 78 2.35 7.02 8.99
CA ILE A 78 3.32 8.04 8.54
C ILE A 78 4.66 7.85 9.25
N ILE A 79 4.65 7.62 10.57
CA ILE A 79 5.86 7.37 11.35
C ILE A 79 6.58 6.12 10.83
N GLU A 80 5.85 5.02 10.64
CA GLU A 80 6.44 3.78 10.16
C GLU A 80 6.97 3.91 8.74
N MET A 81 6.24 4.54 7.82
CA MET A 81 6.73 4.87 6.47
C MET A 81 8.04 5.67 6.51
N ARG A 82 8.20 6.61 7.45
CA ARG A 82 9.44 7.39 7.63
C ARG A 82 10.59 6.60 8.23
N CYS A 83 10.35 5.47 8.90
CA CYS A 83 11.40 4.54 9.27
C CYS A 83 12.04 3.86 8.04
N TYR A 84 11.26 3.63 6.97
CA TYR A 84 11.78 3.07 5.71
C TYR A 84 12.44 4.13 4.82
N GLN A 85 11.97 5.37 4.89
CA GLN A 85 12.57 6.49 4.14
C GLN A 85 12.57 7.79 4.97
N ALA A 86 13.63 7.97 5.75
CA ALA A 86 13.82 9.17 6.58
C ALA A 86 14.18 10.41 5.76
N HIS A 87 14.82 10.22 4.60
CA HIS A 87 15.29 11.28 3.72
C HIS A 87 14.24 11.71 2.70
N TYR A 88 14.52 12.83 2.00
CA TYR A 88 13.63 13.44 1.00
C TYR A 88 14.20 13.38 -0.42
N ASP A 89 15.31 12.66 -0.63
CA ASP A 89 16.03 12.65 -1.92
C ASP A 89 15.26 11.96 -3.05
N VAL A 90 14.30 11.09 -2.70
CA VAL A 90 13.42 10.41 -3.66
C VAL A 90 11.95 10.59 -3.25
N PRO A 91 11.02 10.72 -4.20
CA PRO A 91 9.61 10.95 -3.91
C PRO A 91 8.94 9.72 -3.30
N ILE A 92 7.97 9.97 -2.42
CA ILE A 92 7.05 8.94 -1.92
C ILE A 92 5.77 9.04 -2.75
N CYS A 93 5.36 7.93 -3.37
CA CYS A 93 4.11 7.86 -4.12
C CYS A 93 2.92 7.64 -3.17
N VAL A 94 1.98 8.59 -3.17
CA VAL A 94 0.72 8.52 -2.40
C VAL A 94 -0.45 8.65 -3.37
N HIS A 95 -1.43 7.76 -3.26
CA HIS A 95 -2.63 7.79 -4.09
C HIS A 95 -3.86 7.22 -3.37
N CYS A 96 -5.03 7.65 -3.85
CA CYS A 96 -6.38 7.17 -3.55
C CYS A 96 -7.28 7.43 -4.78
N ARG A 97 -8.57 7.05 -4.75
CA ARG A 97 -9.57 7.39 -5.79
C ARG A 97 -10.94 7.70 -5.22
#